data_AF-A0A952DEK8-F1
#
_entry.id   AF-A0A952DEK8-F1
#
_cell.length_a   1.000
_cell.length_b   1.000
_cell.length_c   1.000
_cell.angle_alpha   90.00
_cell.angle_beta   90.00
_cell.angle_gamma   90.00
#
_symmetry.space_group_name_H-M   'P 1'
#
loop_
_entity.id
_entity.type
_entity.pdbx_description
1 polymer ?
#
loop_
_entity_poly.entity_id
_entity_poly.type
_entity_poly.pdbx_seq_one_letter_code
_entity_poly.pdbx_strand_id
1 'polypeptide(L)'
;MNGGEIISNILQQQGIRFLFTLCGGHVSPIFVSAERLGIRVIDTRHEATAVFAADAVSRLTGVPGVAVVTAGPGLTNTVTAVKNALLAQSPLILLGGAAATMLRGRGALQDINQLELMRPNVKWATSIKRVCDIPSIISKAFRVAQDGVPGPVFVECPIDLLYDESLVKEWYGIKSKEVPPRNIQERFLQWYLNRHAEKLFAGANQIDISSKPIISTYPHHSQSHIEQAEKLIQKAKRPIMLIGSGAMMLPQKADILAESVQKLGIPVYLSGMARGLLGKVNRLQMRHNRKQAIRQSDLVILAGVPNDFR
;
A
#
# COMPACT_ATOMS: atom_id res chain seq x y z
N MET A 1 -9.44 -23.02 2.92
CA MET A 1 -8.81 -21.82 2.35
C MET A 1 -9.54 -20.64 2.92
N ASN A 2 -8.88 -19.94 3.82
CA ASN A 2 -9.44 -18.77 4.49
C ASN A 2 -8.89 -17.47 3.87
N GLY A 3 -9.49 -16.33 4.22
CA GLY A 3 -9.07 -15.04 3.68
C GLY A 3 -7.63 -14.67 4.02
N GLY A 4 -7.13 -15.09 5.20
CA GLY A 4 -5.73 -14.89 5.58
C GLY A 4 -4.76 -15.54 4.58
N GLU A 5 -5.04 -16.78 4.19
CA GLU A 5 -4.25 -17.51 3.19
C GLU A 5 -4.29 -16.84 1.82
N ILE A 6 -5.47 -16.40 1.37
CA ILE A 6 -5.63 -15.74 0.07
C ILE A 6 -4.80 -14.45 0.03
N ILE A 7 -4.91 -13.61 1.07
CA ILE A 7 -4.15 -12.35 1.16
C ILE A 7 -2.65 -12.66 1.11
N SER A 8 -2.15 -13.55 1.96
CA SER A 8 -0.71 -13.82 2.08
C SER A 8 -0.11 -14.43 0.81
N ASN A 9 -0.85 -15.27 0.08
CA ASN A 9 -0.41 -15.77 -1.23
C ASN A 9 -0.25 -14.64 -2.25
N ILE A 10 -1.22 -13.71 -2.31
CA ILE A 10 -1.13 -12.56 -3.23
C ILE A 10 0.07 -11.69 -2.84
N LEU A 11 0.28 -11.43 -1.55
CA LEU A 11 1.45 -10.68 -1.08
C LEU A 11 2.77 -11.35 -1.51
N GLN A 12 2.90 -12.67 -1.36
CA GLN A 12 4.07 -13.41 -1.80
C GLN A 12 4.30 -13.26 -3.31
N GLN A 13 3.24 -13.38 -4.11
CA GLN A 13 3.29 -13.22 -5.57
C GLN A 13 3.68 -11.81 -6.02
N GLN A 14 3.33 -10.78 -5.25
CA GLN A 14 3.78 -9.41 -5.47
C GLN A 14 5.22 -9.15 -5.01
N GLY A 15 5.95 -10.18 -4.55
CA GLY A 15 7.33 -10.08 -4.10
C GLY A 15 7.49 -9.45 -2.71
N ILE A 16 6.42 -9.44 -1.91
CA ILE A 16 6.48 -8.93 -0.54
C ILE A 16 7.31 -9.89 0.33
N ARG A 17 8.37 -9.36 0.93
CA ARG A 17 9.27 -10.12 1.82
C ARG A 17 9.09 -9.80 3.30
N PHE A 18 8.49 -8.64 3.60
CA PHE A 18 8.34 -8.13 4.96
C PHE A 18 6.91 -7.65 5.19
N LEU A 19 6.32 -8.06 6.31
CA LEU A 19 5.07 -7.49 6.82
C LEU A 19 5.36 -6.81 8.15
N PHE A 20 5.09 -5.51 8.23
CA PHE A 20 5.30 -4.74 9.45
C PHE A 20 4.00 -4.65 10.23
N THR A 21 4.06 -4.89 11.54
CA THR A 21 2.85 -4.93 12.37
C THR A 21 3.13 -4.50 13.80
N LEU A 22 2.07 -4.14 14.52
CA LEU A 22 1.97 -4.42 15.95
C LEU A 22 0.83 -5.44 16.08
N CYS A 23 1.15 -6.64 16.57
CA CYS A 23 0.24 -7.77 16.47
C CYS A 23 -1.09 -7.53 17.21
N GLY A 24 -2.19 -8.07 16.65
CA GLY A 24 -3.50 -8.04 17.28
C GLY A 24 -4.44 -9.09 16.71
N GLY A 25 -5.44 -9.49 17.49
CA GLY A 25 -6.27 -10.68 17.19
C GLY A 25 -7.12 -10.57 15.92
N HIS A 26 -7.43 -9.37 15.44
CA HIS A 26 -8.26 -9.18 14.25
C HIS A 26 -7.58 -9.60 12.94
N VAL A 27 -6.25 -9.73 12.92
CA VAL A 27 -5.46 -9.93 11.69
C VAL A 27 -4.55 -11.17 11.76
N SER A 28 -4.63 -11.97 12.83
CA SER A 28 -3.75 -13.13 13.06
C SER A 28 -3.68 -14.14 11.91
N PRO A 29 -4.76 -14.47 11.18
CA PRO A 29 -4.66 -15.43 10.07
C PRO A 29 -3.70 -15.00 8.97
N ILE A 30 -3.57 -13.69 8.73
CA ILE A 30 -2.65 -13.14 7.72
C ILE A 30 -1.20 -13.47 8.12
N PHE A 31 -0.84 -13.26 9.39
CA PHE A 31 0.52 -13.50 9.88
C PHE A 31 0.90 -14.98 9.83
N VAL A 32 0.02 -15.86 10.32
CA VAL A 32 0.28 -17.30 10.32
C VAL A 32 0.50 -17.81 8.90
N SER A 33 -0.30 -17.35 7.93
CA SER A 33 -0.12 -17.74 6.53
C SER A 33 1.13 -17.10 5.91
N ALA A 34 1.42 -15.84 6.23
CA ALA A 34 2.58 -15.13 5.71
C ALA A 34 3.91 -15.79 6.12
N GLU A 35 4.04 -16.20 7.39
CA GLU A 35 5.23 -16.93 7.87
C GLU A 35 5.40 -18.27 7.17
N ARG A 36 4.31 -19.03 6.96
CA ARG A 36 4.34 -20.30 6.20
C ARG A 36 4.81 -20.11 4.75
N LEU A 37 4.51 -18.95 4.17
CA LEU A 37 4.92 -18.55 2.81
C LEU A 37 6.31 -17.88 2.77
N GLY A 38 7.03 -17.82 3.89
CA GLY A 38 8.37 -17.24 3.97
C GLY A 38 8.40 -15.71 3.95
N ILE A 39 7.25 -15.05 4.12
CA ILE A 39 7.19 -13.60 4.34
C ILE A 39 7.52 -13.35 5.81
N ARG A 40 8.54 -12.53 6.07
CA ARG A 40 8.97 -12.24 7.44
C ARG A 40 8.02 -11.24 8.10
N VAL A 41 7.37 -11.66 9.18
CA VAL A 41 6.56 -10.77 10.02
C VAL A 41 7.49 -10.02 10.99
N ILE A 42 7.45 -8.69 10.95
CA ILE A 42 8.26 -7.81 11.80
C ILE A 42 7.30 -7.09 12.75
N ASP A 43 7.31 -7.54 14.00
CA ASP A 43 6.56 -6.93 15.08
C ASP A 43 7.28 -5.67 15.61
N THR A 44 6.51 -4.63 15.89
CA THR A 44 6.99 -3.33 16.36
C THR A 44 6.37 -3.00 17.73
N ARG A 45 6.73 -1.86 18.31
CA ARG A 45 6.18 -1.41 19.60
C ARG A 45 5.10 -0.33 19.46
N HIS A 46 4.82 0.12 18.24
CA HIS A 46 3.78 1.09 17.93
C HIS A 46 3.42 1.02 16.44
N GLU A 47 2.15 1.14 16.07
CA GLU A 47 1.67 0.97 14.70
C GLU A 47 2.23 2.02 13.72
N ALA A 48 2.43 3.26 14.19
CA ALA A 48 3.13 4.28 13.41
C ALA A 48 4.51 3.79 12.94
N THR A 49 5.27 3.09 13.80
CA THR A 49 6.59 2.54 13.45
C THR A 49 6.47 1.46 12.39
N ALA A 50 5.44 0.59 12.47
CA ALA A 50 5.19 -0.41 11.44
C ALA A 50 4.96 0.24 10.07
N VAL A 51 4.14 1.31 10.01
CA VAL A 51 3.88 2.02 8.76
C VAL A 51 5.12 2.76 8.25
N PHE A 52 5.89 3.42 9.11
CA PHE A 52 7.15 4.06 8.70
C PHE A 52 8.18 3.04 8.18
N ALA A 53 8.22 1.85 8.76
CA ALA A 53 9.11 0.79 8.28
C ALA A 53 8.66 0.23 6.91
N ALA A 54 7.36 0.01 6.73
CA ALA A 54 6.79 -0.37 5.43
C ALA A 54 7.10 0.70 4.36
N ASP A 55 6.90 1.96 4.71
CA ASP A 55 7.20 3.12 3.87
C ASP A 55 8.70 3.19 3.48
N ALA A 56 9.61 2.96 4.43
CA ALA A 56 11.04 2.91 4.17
C ALA A 56 11.43 1.75 3.24
N VAL A 57 10.92 0.54 3.48
CA VAL A 57 11.16 -0.62 2.60
C VAL A 57 10.65 -0.34 1.19
N SER A 58 9.51 0.32 1.07
CA SER A 58 8.94 0.64 -0.23
C SER A 58 9.88 1.47 -1.08
N ARG A 59 10.39 2.55 -0.47
CA ARG A 59 11.35 3.47 -1.05
C ARG A 59 12.69 2.82 -1.41
N LEU A 60 13.18 1.91 -0.57
CA LEU A 60 14.48 1.27 -0.76
C LEU A 60 14.46 0.17 -1.84
N THR A 61 13.31 -0.50 -2.01
CA THR A 61 13.21 -1.69 -2.86
C THR A 61 12.45 -1.48 -4.16
N GLY A 62 11.62 -0.43 -4.24
CA GLY A 62 10.70 -0.22 -5.36
C GLY A 62 9.48 -1.16 -5.34
N VAL A 63 9.38 -2.04 -4.34
CA VAL A 63 8.24 -2.92 -4.10
C VAL A 63 7.30 -2.22 -3.10
N PRO A 64 5.97 -2.26 -3.25
CA PRO A 64 5.07 -1.62 -2.28
C PRO A 64 5.31 -2.11 -0.85
N GLY A 65 5.36 -1.18 0.10
CA GLY A 65 5.47 -1.51 1.52
C GLY A 65 4.14 -2.03 2.05
N VAL A 66 4.17 -3.00 2.97
CA VAL A 66 2.94 -3.54 3.57
C VAL A 66 2.99 -3.46 5.08
N ALA A 67 2.00 -2.77 5.66
CA ALA A 67 1.75 -2.72 7.09
C ALA A 67 0.39 -3.37 7.39
N VAL A 68 0.33 -4.11 8.50
CA VAL A 68 -0.89 -4.77 8.97
C VAL A 68 -1.12 -4.34 10.41
N VAL A 69 -2.33 -3.90 10.75
CA VAL A 69 -2.67 -3.41 12.09
C VAL A 69 -4.04 -3.94 12.51
N THR A 70 -4.26 -4.04 13.83
CA THR A 70 -5.57 -4.40 14.38
C THR A 70 -6.62 -3.30 14.18
N ALA A 71 -7.88 -3.62 14.46
CA ALA A 71 -8.99 -2.69 14.42
C ALA A 71 -8.85 -1.54 15.43
N GLY A 72 -9.65 -0.48 15.23
CA GLY A 72 -9.84 0.58 16.21
C GLY A 72 -8.55 1.35 16.53
N PRO A 73 -8.03 1.29 17.78
CA PRO A 73 -6.84 2.04 18.18
C PRO A 73 -5.61 1.70 17.34
N GLY A 74 -5.48 0.44 16.89
CA GLY A 74 -4.36 0.04 16.05
C GLY A 74 -4.33 0.81 14.74
N LEU A 75 -5.49 1.00 14.12
CA LEU A 75 -5.62 1.82 12.92
C LEU A 75 -5.43 3.31 13.21
N THR A 76 -6.04 3.86 14.27
CA THR A 76 -5.93 5.31 14.55
C THR A 76 -4.48 5.73 14.81
N ASN A 77 -3.67 4.86 15.42
CA ASN A 77 -2.24 5.09 15.65
C ASN A 77 -1.41 5.20 14.35
N THR A 78 -1.95 4.75 13.21
CA THR A 78 -1.26 4.82 11.92
C THR A 78 -1.40 6.15 11.20
N VAL A 79 -2.42 6.96 11.54
CA VAL A 79 -2.86 8.11 10.71
C VAL A 79 -1.69 9.05 10.37
N THR A 80 -0.85 9.38 11.35
CA THR A 80 0.32 10.24 11.15
C THR A 80 1.31 9.65 10.15
N ALA A 81 1.65 8.37 10.28
CA ALA A 81 2.62 7.71 9.42
C ALA A 81 2.05 7.50 8.00
N VAL A 82 0.77 7.18 7.88
CA VAL A 82 0.08 7.06 6.60
C VAL A 82 0.04 8.39 5.87
N LYS A 83 -0.27 9.49 6.59
CA LYS A 83 -0.26 10.83 6.01
C LYS A 83 1.13 11.21 5.51
N ASN A 84 2.19 10.84 6.23
CA ASN A 84 3.56 11.01 5.76
C ASN A 84 3.83 10.24 4.47
N ALA A 85 3.45 8.95 4.40
CA ALA A 85 3.61 8.14 3.19
C ALA A 85 2.87 8.75 1.98
N LEU A 86 1.67 9.32 2.19
CA LEU A 86 0.92 10.02 1.14
C LEU A 86 1.65 11.26 0.63
N LEU A 87 2.10 12.14 1.54
CA LEU A 87 2.82 13.36 1.16
C LEU A 87 4.15 13.06 0.48
N ALA A 88 4.76 11.95 0.85
CA ALA A 88 6.02 11.51 0.31
C ALA A 88 5.87 10.55 -0.89
N GLN A 89 4.64 10.40 -1.39
CA GLN A 89 4.28 9.69 -2.62
C GLN A 89 4.79 8.24 -2.65
N SER A 90 4.65 7.50 -1.55
CA SER A 90 5.17 6.13 -1.43
C SER A 90 4.06 5.08 -1.54
N PRO A 91 4.24 4.04 -2.38
CA PRO A 91 3.26 2.99 -2.53
C PRO A 91 3.24 2.10 -1.29
N LEU A 92 2.16 2.17 -0.54
CA LEU A 92 2.01 1.46 0.73
C LEU A 92 0.61 0.83 0.83
N ILE A 93 0.57 -0.44 1.20
CA ILE A 93 -0.68 -1.15 1.48
C ILE A 93 -0.84 -1.23 2.99
N LEU A 94 -1.87 -0.59 3.53
CA LEU A 94 -2.27 -0.74 4.92
C LEU A 94 -3.46 -1.69 5.02
N LEU A 95 -3.25 -2.85 5.63
CA LEU A 95 -4.31 -3.80 5.97
C LEU A 95 -4.74 -3.56 7.42
N GLY A 96 -6.01 -3.21 7.62
CA GLY A 96 -6.57 -3.03 8.96
C GLY A 96 -7.55 -4.14 9.30
N GLY A 97 -7.41 -4.76 10.46
CA GLY A 97 -8.43 -5.62 11.01
C GLY A 97 -9.74 -4.88 11.23
N ALA A 98 -10.85 -5.62 11.29
CA ALA A 98 -12.14 -5.10 11.72
C ALA A 98 -12.90 -6.15 12.52
N ALA A 99 -13.87 -5.67 13.31
CA ALA A 99 -14.84 -6.52 13.96
C ALA A 99 -15.58 -7.40 12.95
N ALA A 100 -16.11 -8.54 13.44
CA ALA A 100 -16.92 -9.42 12.60
C ALA A 100 -18.10 -8.63 12.01
N THR A 101 -18.39 -8.86 10.73
CA THR A 101 -19.44 -8.17 9.96
C THR A 101 -20.80 -8.19 10.65
N MET A 102 -21.13 -9.28 11.36
CA MET A 102 -22.36 -9.42 12.16
C MET A 102 -22.44 -8.53 13.39
N LEU A 103 -21.29 -8.18 13.97
CA LEU A 103 -21.19 -7.41 15.22
C LEU A 103 -20.88 -5.93 14.96
N ARG A 104 -20.60 -5.57 13.70
CA ARG A 104 -20.34 -4.18 13.30
C ARG A 104 -21.53 -3.28 13.64
N GLY A 105 -21.24 -2.15 14.27
CA GLY A 105 -22.21 -1.16 14.76
C GLY A 105 -22.98 -1.61 16.00
N ARG A 106 -22.59 -2.72 16.64
CA ARG A 106 -23.32 -3.31 17.79
C ARG A 106 -22.48 -3.36 19.07
N GLY A 107 -21.52 -2.45 19.20
CA GLY A 107 -20.64 -2.36 20.38
C GLY A 107 -19.55 -3.44 20.42
N ALA A 108 -19.15 -3.95 19.25
CA ALA A 108 -18.03 -4.87 19.16
C ALA A 108 -16.72 -4.21 19.63
N LEU A 109 -15.81 -5.04 20.16
CA LEU A 109 -14.52 -4.57 20.65
C LEU A 109 -13.76 -3.85 19.52
N GLN A 110 -13.29 -2.62 19.81
CA GLN A 110 -12.51 -1.79 18.87
C GLN A 110 -13.21 -1.46 17.54
N ASP A 111 -14.54 -1.58 17.47
CA ASP A 111 -15.31 -1.21 16.29
C ASP A 111 -15.49 0.30 16.18
N ILE A 112 -14.97 0.87 15.10
CA ILE A 112 -15.06 2.30 14.77
C ILE A 112 -15.31 2.46 13.27
N ASN A 113 -15.68 3.67 12.83
CA ASN A 113 -15.77 3.97 11.40
C ASN A 113 -14.39 4.22 10.77
N GLN A 114 -13.65 3.12 10.57
CA GLN A 114 -12.28 3.10 10.05
C GLN A 114 -12.17 3.70 8.64
N LEU A 115 -13.16 3.47 7.78
CA LEU A 115 -13.14 3.95 6.40
C LEU A 115 -13.21 5.47 6.33
N GLU A 116 -14.08 6.11 7.11
CA GLU A 116 -14.20 7.57 7.13
C GLU A 116 -12.95 8.24 7.71
N LEU A 117 -12.36 7.64 8.74
CA LEU A 117 -11.08 8.09 9.29
C LEU A 117 -9.94 8.06 8.26
N MET A 118 -9.88 6.99 7.45
CA MET A 118 -8.74 6.76 6.56
C MET A 118 -8.88 7.44 5.20
N ARG A 119 -10.09 7.62 4.66
CA ARG A 119 -10.35 8.24 3.34
C ARG A 119 -9.51 9.50 3.02
N PRO A 120 -9.38 10.51 3.90
CA PRO A 120 -8.60 11.72 3.58
C PRO A 120 -7.06 11.52 3.62
N ASN A 121 -6.60 10.36 4.06
CA ASN A 121 -5.19 10.05 4.29
C ASN A 121 -4.62 9.05 3.28
N VAL A 122 -5.44 8.48 2.39
CA VAL A 122 -5.03 7.46 1.41
C VAL A 122 -5.58 7.75 0.02
N LYS A 123 -5.00 7.15 -1.02
CA LYS A 123 -5.52 7.21 -2.40
C LYS A 123 -6.83 6.45 -2.56
N TRP A 124 -6.99 5.37 -1.81
CA TRP A 124 -8.18 4.53 -1.85
C TRP A 124 -8.37 3.79 -0.53
N ALA A 125 -9.62 3.75 -0.06
CA ALA A 125 -10.03 3.06 1.15
C ALA A 125 -11.24 2.16 0.81
N THR A 126 -11.18 0.89 1.20
CA THR A 126 -12.30 -0.05 1.02
C THR A 126 -12.40 -1.06 2.15
N SER A 127 -13.52 -1.77 2.23
CA SER A 127 -13.73 -2.90 3.14
C SER A 127 -14.10 -4.14 2.35
N ILE A 128 -13.52 -5.28 2.73
CA ILE A 128 -13.81 -6.58 2.13
C ILE A 128 -15.18 -7.05 2.64
N LYS A 129 -16.05 -7.47 1.72
CA LYS A 129 -17.43 -7.90 2.04
C LYS A 129 -17.65 -9.40 1.91
N ARG A 130 -16.86 -10.07 1.05
CA ARG A 130 -16.94 -11.50 0.78
C ARG A 130 -15.55 -12.04 0.53
N VAL A 131 -15.33 -13.32 0.82
CA VAL A 131 -14.03 -13.98 0.64
C VAL A 131 -13.63 -14.02 -0.84
N CYS A 132 -14.58 -14.22 -1.75
CA CYS A 132 -14.33 -14.22 -3.20
C CYS A 132 -13.89 -12.86 -3.77
N ASP A 133 -14.15 -11.76 -3.06
CA ASP A 133 -13.76 -10.42 -3.52
C ASP A 133 -12.28 -10.11 -3.18
N ILE A 134 -11.68 -10.85 -2.23
CA ILE A 134 -10.33 -10.60 -1.70
C ILE A 134 -9.29 -10.47 -2.83
N PRO A 135 -9.18 -11.41 -3.80
CA PRO A 135 -8.16 -11.31 -4.83
C PRO A 135 -8.27 -10.03 -5.66
N SER A 136 -9.49 -9.66 -6.04
CA SER A 136 -9.75 -8.46 -6.84
C SER A 136 -9.47 -7.17 -6.06
N ILE A 137 -9.82 -7.14 -4.76
CA ILE A 137 -9.65 -5.98 -3.88
C ILE A 137 -8.16 -5.74 -3.60
N ILE A 138 -7.43 -6.79 -3.22
CA ILE A 138 -5.99 -6.68 -2.95
C ILE A 138 -5.25 -6.32 -4.25
N SER A 139 -5.60 -6.94 -5.38
CA SER A 139 -4.98 -6.58 -6.66
C SER A 139 -5.23 -5.12 -7.05
N LYS A 140 -6.45 -4.64 -6.83
CA LYS A 140 -6.77 -3.22 -7.02
C LYS A 140 -5.98 -2.33 -6.05
N ALA A 141 -5.78 -2.76 -4.80
CA ALA A 141 -5.00 -2.02 -3.82
C ALA A 141 -3.57 -1.79 -4.32
N PHE A 142 -2.89 -2.83 -4.80
CA PHE A 142 -1.55 -2.73 -5.40
C PHE A 142 -1.52 -1.78 -6.59
N ARG A 143 -2.45 -1.95 -7.53
CA ARG A 143 -2.56 -1.09 -8.71
C ARG A 143 -2.74 0.38 -8.32
N VAL A 144 -3.70 0.68 -7.44
CA VAL A 144 -3.96 2.06 -7.00
C VAL A 144 -2.81 2.64 -6.20
N ALA A 145 -2.11 1.84 -5.39
CA ALA A 145 -0.96 2.32 -4.64
C ALA A 145 0.19 2.76 -5.56
N GLN A 146 0.39 2.08 -6.69
CA GLN A 146 1.51 2.30 -7.62
C GLN A 146 1.19 3.25 -8.78
N ASP A 147 -0.02 3.18 -9.35
CA ASP A 147 -0.35 3.91 -10.59
C ASP A 147 -0.43 5.43 -10.40
N GLY A 148 -0.02 6.17 -11.43
CA GLY A 148 0.00 7.64 -11.41
C GLY A 148 1.02 8.16 -10.40
N VAL A 149 0.59 9.04 -9.49
CA VAL A 149 1.41 9.46 -8.34
C VAL A 149 1.26 8.40 -7.25
N PRO A 150 2.31 7.67 -6.86
CA PRO A 150 2.18 6.58 -5.88
C PRO A 150 1.74 7.09 -4.50
N GLY A 151 1.15 6.23 -3.70
CA GLY A 151 0.68 6.61 -2.36
C GLY A 151 0.04 5.45 -1.60
N PRO A 152 -0.32 5.68 -0.33
CA PRO A 152 -0.90 4.65 0.52
C PRO A 152 -2.33 4.33 0.13
N VAL A 153 -2.75 3.09 0.37
CA VAL A 153 -4.13 2.60 0.27
C VAL A 153 -4.51 1.87 1.55
N PHE A 154 -5.79 1.86 1.89
CA PHE A 154 -6.32 1.18 3.06
C PHE A 154 -7.33 0.11 2.66
N VAL A 155 -7.13 -1.11 3.17
CA VAL A 155 -8.09 -2.21 3.02
C VAL A 155 -8.48 -2.70 4.41
N GLU A 156 -9.76 -2.55 4.74
CA GLU A 156 -10.38 -3.09 5.95
C GLU A 156 -10.71 -4.58 5.74
N CYS A 157 -10.23 -5.41 6.66
CA CYS A 157 -10.32 -6.86 6.66
C CYS A 157 -11.13 -7.33 7.89
N PRO A 158 -12.46 -7.52 7.78
CA PRO A 158 -13.27 -8.11 8.85
C PRO A 158 -12.75 -9.49 9.27
N ILE A 159 -12.67 -9.72 10.58
CA ILE A 159 -12.06 -10.95 11.14
C ILE A 159 -12.73 -12.23 10.64
N ASP A 160 -14.06 -12.22 10.49
CA ASP A 160 -14.87 -13.33 9.99
C ASP A 160 -14.69 -13.63 8.49
N LEU A 161 -13.97 -12.78 7.75
CA LEU A 161 -13.55 -13.07 6.39
C LEU A 161 -12.12 -13.62 6.31
N LEU A 162 -11.36 -13.57 7.41
CA LEU A 162 -9.97 -14.03 7.47
C LEU A 162 -9.82 -15.46 7.95
N TYR A 163 -10.82 -16.00 8.64
CA TYR A 163 -10.86 -17.37 9.15
C TYR A 163 -11.70 -18.30 8.26
N ASP A 164 -11.56 -19.62 8.46
CA ASP A 164 -12.32 -20.63 7.71
C ASP A 164 -13.81 -20.62 8.10
N GLU A 165 -14.66 -20.98 7.14
CA GLU A 165 -16.12 -20.93 7.27
C GLU A 165 -16.65 -21.72 8.47
N SER A 166 -16.06 -22.88 8.77
CA SER A 166 -16.47 -23.72 9.90
C SER A 166 -16.31 -22.99 11.24
N LEU A 167 -15.17 -22.34 11.45
CA LEU A 167 -14.87 -21.61 12.67
C LEU A 167 -15.76 -20.37 12.81
N VAL A 168 -16.01 -19.67 11.70
CA VAL A 168 -16.91 -18.51 11.70
C VAL A 168 -18.35 -18.92 12.03
N LYS A 169 -18.81 -20.05 11.50
CA LYS A 169 -20.12 -20.61 11.84
C LYS A 169 -20.22 -20.96 13.33
N GLU A 170 -19.15 -21.53 13.90
CA GLU A 170 -19.06 -21.81 15.33
C GLU A 170 -19.14 -20.53 16.17
N TRP A 171 -18.38 -19.49 15.82
CA TRP A 171 -18.41 -18.19 16.52
C TRP A 171 -19.77 -17.52 16.53
N TYR A 172 -20.52 -17.68 15.44
CA TYR A 172 -21.88 -17.17 15.33
C TYR A 172 -22.90 -18.00 16.12
N GLY A 173 -22.50 -19.13 16.72
CA GLY A 173 -23.41 -20.04 17.41
C GLY A 173 -24.37 -20.73 16.45
N ILE A 174 -23.95 -20.96 15.20
CA ILE A 174 -24.73 -21.71 14.23
C ILE A 174 -24.71 -23.17 14.67
N LYS A 175 -25.89 -23.69 15.02
CA LYS A 175 -26.01 -25.07 15.50
C LYS A 175 -25.83 -26.05 14.34
N SER A 176 -25.12 -27.13 14.60
CA SER A 176 -25.08 -28.30 13.72
C SER A 176 -26.50 -28.81 13.46
N LYS A 177 -26.73 -29.44 12.29
CA LYS A 177 -28.04 -30.01 11.91
C LYS A 177 -28.62 -31.00 12.93
N GLU A 178 -27.81 -31.49 13.86
CA GLU A 178 -28.14 -32.46 14.90
C GLU A 178 -28.88 -31.85 16.10
N VAL A 179 -28.81 -30.54 16.34
CA VAL A 179 -29.53 -29.87 17.44
C VAL A 179 -30.66 -29.01 16.86
N PRO A 180 -31.92 -29.47 16.87
CA PRO A 180 -33.01 -28.70 16.31
C PRO A 180 -33.26 -27.42 17.14
N PRO A 181 -33.59 -26.30 16.47
CA PRO A 181 -33.97 -25.06 17.14
C PRO A 181 -35.26 -25.27 17.95
N ARG A 182 -35.30 -24.71 19.17
CA ARG A 182 -36.38 -24.94 20.14
C ARG A 182 -37.67 -24.22 19.73
N ASN A 183 -37.57 -22.98 19.24
CA ASN A 183 -38.71 -22.11 18.94
C ASN A 183 -38.61 -21.47 17.54
N ILE A 184 -39.72 -20.91 17.03
CA ILE A 184 -39.78 -20.22 15.73
C ILE A 184 -38.80 -19.04 15.63
N GLN A 185 -38.63 -18.27 16.71
CA GLN A 185 -37.65 -17.18 16.77
C GLN A 185 -36.22 -17.69 16.59
N GLU A 186 -35.89 -18.81 17.23
CA GLU A 186 -34.57 -19.45 17.10
C GLU A 186 -34.38 -20.01 15.68
N ARG A 187 -35.43 -20.58 15.07
CA ARG A 187 -35.40 -21.01 13.66
C ARG A 187 -35.07 -19.84 12.73
N PHE A 188 -35.70 -18.69 12.92
CA PHE A 188 -35.46 -17.50 12.10
C PHE A 188 -34.04 -16.95 12.30
N LEU A 189 -33.57 -16.89 13.56
CA LEU A 189 -32.21 -16.48 13.88
C LEU A 189 -31.17 -17.40 13.24
N GLN A 190 -31.32 -18.73 13.38
CA GLN A 190 -30.43 -19.71 12.77
C GLN A 190 -30.45 -19.64 11.25
N TRP A 191 -31.62 -19.42 10.63
CA TRP A 191 -31.71 -19.17 9.19
C TRP A 191 -30.94 -17.92 8.77
N TYR A 192 -31.11 -16.81 9.49
CA TYR A 192 -30.40 -15.55 9.20
C TYR A 192 -28.89 -15.69 9.34
N LEU A 193 -28.41 -16.32 10.42
CA LEU A 193 -26.99 -16.56 10.66
C LEU A 193 -26.37 -17.45 9.57
N ASN A 194 -27.04 -18.56 9.22
CA ASN A 194 -26.59 -19.42 8.12
C ASN A 194 -26.55 -18.66 6.79
N ARG A 195 -27.61 -17.92 6.47
CA ARG A 195 -27.69 -17.14 5.23
C ARG A 195 -26.60 -16.07 5.15
N HIS A 196 -26.28 -15.43 6.28
CA HIS A 196 -25.20 -14.45 6.36
C HIS A 196 -23.84 -15.10 6.13
N ALA A 197 -23.53 -16.20 6.82
CA ALA A 197 -22.30 -16.96 6.62
C ALA A 197 -22.16 -17.46 5.16
N GLU A 198 -23.21 -18.07 4.59
CA GLU A 198 -23.22 -18.48 3.18
C GLU A 198 -22.91 -17.32 2.24
N LYS A 199 -23.41 -16.11 2.53
CA LYS A 199 -23.14 -14.92 1.71
C LYS A 199 -21.68 -14.46 1.80
N LEU A 200 -21.06 -14.54 2.98
CA LEU A 200 -19.66 -14.18 3.17
C LEU A 200 -18.73 -15.10 2.38
N PHE A 201 -19.02 -16.40 2.37
CA PHE A 201 -18.20 -17.45 1.75
C PHE A 201 -18.66 -17.85 0.35
N ALA A 202 -19.74 -17.24 -0.17
CA ALA A 202 -20.24 -17.50 -1.52
C ALA A 202 -19.12 -17.32 -2.56
N GLY A 203 -18.82 -18.38 -3.31
CA GLY A 203 -17.78 -18.37 -4.35
C GLY A 203 -16.34 -18.54 -3.84
N ALA A 204 -16.13 -18.78 -2.54
CA ALA A 204 -14.78 -18.98 -1.99
C ALA A 204 -14.02 -20.17 -2.61
N ASN A 205 -14.75 -21.23 -3.00
CA ASN A 205 -14.16 -22.43 -3.61
C ASN A 205 -13.71 -22.24 -5.07
N GLN A 206 -14.05 -21.11 -5.69
CA GLN A 206 -13.73 -20.80 -7.09
C GLN A 206 -12.55 -19.82 -7.21
N ILE A 207 -11.91 -19.48 -6.08
CA ILE A 207 -10.82 -18.53 -6.06
C ILE A 207 -9.57 -19.16 -6.67
N ASP A 208 -9.17 -18.63 -7.83
CA ASP A 208 -7.87 -18.92 -8.42
C ASP A 208 -6.80 -18.03 -7.79
N ILE A 209 -5.84 -18.65 -7.11
CA ILE A 209 -4.72 -17.94 -6.48
C ILE A 209 -3.56 -17.75 -7.47
N SER A 210 -3.58 -18.33 -8.67
CA SER A 210 -2.46 -18.29 -9.63
C SER A 210 -2.27 -16.92 -10.34
N SER A 211 -2.55 -15.82 -9.65
CA SER A 211 -2.48 -14.48 -10.23
C SER A 211 -1.04 -14.06 -10.52
N LYS A 212 -0.81 -13.54 -11.73
CA LYS A 212 0.48 -12.97 -12.11
C LYS A 212 0.79 -11.73 -11.24
N PRO A 213 2.08 -11.40 -11.01
CA PRO A 213 2.47 -10.13 -10.40
C PRO A 213 1.80 -8.96 -11.12
N ILE A 214 1.30 -8.00 -10.35
CA ILE A 214 0.59 -6.85 -10.89
C ILE A 214 1.64 -5.88 -11.38
N ILE A 215 1.71 -5.72 -12.70
CA ILE A 215 2.65 -4.79 -13.33
C ILE A 215 1.99 -3.41 -13.36
N SER A 216 2.62 -2.43 -12.71
CA SER A 216 2.21 -1.03 -12.79
C SER A 216 2.42 -0.49 -14.20
N THR A 217 1.47 0.33 -14.65
CA THR A 217 1.57 0.99 -15.96
C THR A 217 2.11 2.40 -15.78
N TYR A 218 3.24 2.70 -16.42
CA TYR A 218 3.81 4.04 -16.45
C TYR A 218 3.31 4.77 -17.69
N PRO A 219 2.95 6.06 -17.57
CA PRO A 219 2.62 6.85 -18.76
C PRO A 219 3.84 6.93 -19.68
N HIS A 220 3.65 6.60 -20.96
CA HIS A 220 4.67 6.80 -21.97
C HIS A 220 4.60 8.22 -22.52
N HIS A 221 5.75 8.87 -22.68
CA HIS A 221 5.82 10.15 -23.35
C HIS A 221 5.80 9.94 -24.87
N SER A 222 5.02 10.75 -25.59
CA SER A 222 5.04 10.78 -27.04
C SER A 222 6.37 11.34 -27.57
N GLN A 223 6.72 10.96 -28.79
CA GLN A 223 7.94 11.45 -29.46
C GLN A 223 7.98 12.98 -29.52
N SER A 224 6.83 13.62 -29.77
CA SER A 224 6.71 15.09 -29.81
C SER A 224 7.08 15.77 -28.48
N HIS A 225 6.71 15.19 -27.33
CA HIS A 225 7.10 15.73 -26.03
C HIS A 225 8.61 15.65 -25.81
N ILE A 226 9.25 14.56 -26.26
CA ILE A 226 10.70 14.37 -26.16
C ILE A 226 11.43 15.40 -27.02
N GLU A 227 11.01 15.57 -28.28
CA GLU A 227 11.59 16.56 -29.19
C GLU A 227 11.44 18.00 -28.69
N GLN A 228 10.32 18.31 -28.04
CA GLN A 228 10.12 19.62 -27.43
C GLN A 228 11.09 19.85 -26.27
N ALA A 229 11.28 18.86 -25.39
CA ALA A 229 12.24 18.94 -24.30
C ALA A 229 13.68 19.10 -24.82
N GLU A 230 14.04 18.33 -25.85
CA GLU A 230 15.35 18.43 -26.51
C GLU A 230 15.60 19.84 -27.07
N LYS A 231 14.63 20.42 -27.80
CA LYS A 231 14.72 21.78 -28.34
C LYS A 231 14.90 22.83 -27.24
N LEU A 232 14.25 22.67 -26.10
CA LEU A 232 14.42 23.58 -24.95
C LEU A 232 15.83 23.45 -24.36
N ILE A 233 16.32 22.23 -24.18
CA ILE A 233 17.67 21.95 -23.66
C ILE A 233 18.74 22.51 -24.59
N GLN A 234 18.65 22.30 -25.90
CA GLN A 234 19.62 22.78 -26.88
C GLN A 234 19.70 24.32 -26.95
N LYS A 235 18.59 25.03 -26.70
CA LYS A 235 18.53 26.50 -26.70
C LYS A 235 19.04 27.12 -25.40
N ALA A 236 19.03 26.38 -24.30
CA ALA A 236 19.38 26.89 -22.98
C ALA A 236 20.89 27.17 -22.87
N LYS A 237 21.24 28.36 -22.38
CA LYS A 237 22.62 28.75 -22.10
C LYS A 237 23.01 28.51 -20.65
N ARG A 238 22.04 28.51 -19.73
CA ARG A 238 22.22 28.29 -18.28
C ARG A 238 21.16 27.32 -17.73
N PRO A 239 21.07 26.09 -18.28
CA PRO A 239 20.12 25.11 -17.77
C PRO A 239 20.55 24.62 -16.39
N ILE A 240 19.57 24.31 -15.55
CA ILE A 240 19.77 23.58 -14.30
C ILE A 240 18.76 22.44 -14.19
N MET A 241 19.13 21.39 -13.46
CA MET A 241 18.26 20.26 -13.17
C MET A 241 18.00 20.15 -11.67
N LEU A 242 16.75 19.85 -11.30
CA LEU A 242 16.34 19.52 -9.95
C LEU A 242 15.82 18.09 -9.94
N ILE A 243 16.52 17.19 -9.26
CA ILE A 243 16.14 15.78 -9.13
C ILE A 243 15.70 15.53 -7.68
N GLY A 244 14.52 14.94 -7.52
CA GLY A 244 13.90 14.69 -6.23
C GLY A 244 13.57 13.22 -5.99
N SER A 245 12.88 12.97 -4.87
CA SER A 245 12.54 11.61 -4.46
C SER A 245 11.71 10.86 -5.50
N GLY A 246 10.85 11.54 -6.27
CA GLY A 246 10.03 10.90 -7.30
C GLY A 246 10.84 10.26 -8.42
N ALA A 247 12.06 10.73 -8.69
CA ALA A 247 12.94 10.13 -9.68
C ALA A 247 13.61 8.85 -9.17
N MET A 248 13.58 8.61 -7.86
CA MET A 248 14.17 7.44 -7.19
C MET A 248 13.17 6.33 -6.92
N MET A 249 11.93 6.45 -7.42
CA MET A 249 10.85 5.47 -7.16
C MET A 249 11.13 4.08 -7.75
N LEU A 250 12.08 3.98 -8.69
CA LEU A 250 12.60 2.72 -9.23
C LEU A 250 14.09 2.59 -8.89
N PRO A 251 14.45 2.13 -7.67
CA PRO A 251 15.83 2.04 -7.22
C PRO A 251 16.74 1.26 -8.19
N GLN A 252 16.21 0.22 -8.83
CA GLN A 252 16.92 -0.59 -9.83
C GLN A 252 17.32 0.17 -11.10
N LYS A 253 16.79 1.37 -11.34
CA LYS A 253 17.17 2.24 -12.46
C LYS A 253 18.04 3.43 -12.04
N ALA A 254 18.47 3.49 -10.78
CA ALA A 254 19.26 4.61 -10.26
C ALA A 254 20.56 4.81 -11.05
N ASP A 255 21.26 3.73 -11.41
CA ASP A 255 22.53 3.83 -12.15
C ASP A 255 22.32 4.38 -13.56
N ILE A 256 21.28 3.91 -14.27
CA ILE A 256 20.91 4.41 -15.60
C ILE A 256 20.54 5.90 -15.54
N LEU A 257 19.81 6.31 -14.49
CA LEU A 257 19.49 7.71 -14.26
C LEU A 257 20.76 8.54 -14.02
N ALA A 258 21.67 8.06 -13.16
CA ALA A 258 22.93 8.74 -12.88
C ALA A 258 23.80 8.90 -14.14
N GLU A 259 23.92 7.85 -14.95
CA GLU A 259 24.62 7.91 -16.24
C GLU A 259 23.96 8.90 -17.21
N SER A 260 22.63 8.91 -17.29
CA SER A 260 21.90 9.82 -18.17
C SER A 260 22.10 11.28 -17.77
N VAL A 261 22.08 11.58 -16.46
CA VAL A 261 22.37 12.91 -15.93
C VAL A 261 23.81 13.34 -16.24
N GLN A 262 24.77 12.42 -16.14
CA GLN A 262 26.16 12.69 -16.52
C GLN A 262 26.32 12.99 -18.01
N LYS A 263 25.65 12.21 -18.87
CA LYS A 263 25.66 12.41 -20.32
C LYS A 263 25.05 13.75 -20.73
N LEU A 264 24.00 14.19 -20.04
CA LEU A 264 23.39 15.51 -20.29
C LEU A 264 24.33 16.68 -19.93
N GLY A 265 25.25 16.49 -18.98
CA GLY A 265 26.23 17.52 -18.62
C GLY A 265 25.63 18.78 -17.96
N ILE A 266 24.37 18.72 -17.52
CA ILE A 266 23.65 19.86 -16.93
C ILE A 266 23.93 19.94 -15.41
N PRO A 267 24.25 21.11 -14.85
CA PRO A 267 24.37 21.30 -13.41
C PRO A 267 23.08 20.89 -12.67
N VAL A 268 23.23 20.14 -11.59
CA VAL A 268 22.09 19.48 -10.93
C VAL A 268 22.07 19.67 -9.41
N TYR A 269 20.88 19.93 -8.87
CA TYR A 269 20.62 19.83 -7.44
C TYR A 269 19.85 18.54 -7.14
N LEU A 270 20.36 17.79 -6.17
CA LEU A 270 19.74 16.57 -5.68
C LEU A 270 19.03 16.86 -4.34
N SER A 271 17.79 16.41 -4.22
CA SER A 271 16.94 16.62 -3.05
C SER A 271 16.29 15.33 -2.57
N GLY A 272 15.88 15.31 -1.30
CA GLY A 272 15.23 14.14 -0.70
C GLY A 272 16.06 12.86 -0.88
N MET A 273 15.42 11.82 -1.42
CA MET A 273 16.05 10.53 -1.69
C MET A 273 17.04 10.52 -2.84
N ALA A 274 17.02 11.53 -3.72
CA ALA A 274 17.98 11.60 -4.82
C ALA A 274 19.40 11.98 -4.33
N ARG A 275 19.55 12.39 -3.06
CA ARG A 275 20.87 12.69 -2.50
C ARG A 275 21.72 11.41 -2.45
N GLY A 276 22.86 11.46 -3.13
CA GLY A 276 23.77 10.33 -3.28
C GLY A 276 23.76 9.72 -4.69
N LEU A 277 22.77 10.05 -5.53
CA LEU A 277 22.64 9.53 -6.89
C LEU A 277 23.92 9.65 -7.74
N LEU A 278 24.67 10.74 -7.59
CA LEU A 278 25.90 10.99 -8.35
C LEU A 278 27.19 10.73 -7.56
N GLY A 279 27.09 10.20 -6.33
CA GLY A 279 28.24 10.04 -5.44
C GLY A 279 28.76 11.36 -4.85
N LYS A 280 29.94 11.30 -4.20
CA LYS A 280 30.46 12.42 -3.40
C LYS A 280 31.18 13.50 -4.23
N VAL A 281 31.78 13.16 -5.35
CA VAL A 281 32.77 14.05 -6.03
C VAL A 281 32.31 14.51 -7.42
N ASN A 282 31.05 14.24 -7.79
CA ASN A 282 30.56 14.60 -9.13
C ASN A 282 30.54 16.13 -9.34
N ARG A 283 31.15 16.57 -10.45
CA ARG A 283 31.30 17.99 -10.81
C ARG A 283 29.99 18.68 -11.19
N LEU A 284 29.00 17.93 -11.67
CA LEU A 284 27.68 18.47 -12.03
C LEU A 284 26.83 18.74 -10.78
N GLN A 285 27.09 18.05 -9.67
CA GLN A 285 26.27 18.19 -8.48
C GLN A 285 26.55 19.51 -7.75
N MET A 286 25.58 20.42 -7.83
CA MET A 286 25.55 21.65 -7.06
C MET A 286 24.98 21.41 -5.66
N ARG A 287 25.58 22.06 -4.65
CA ARG A 287 25.20 21.89 -3.23
C ARG A 287 24.69 23.17 -2.59
N HIS A 288 25.27 24.31 -2.98
CA HIS A 288 24.97 25.63 -2.41
C HIS A 288 24.36 26.54 -3.48
N ASN A 289 23.93 27.74 -3.09
CA ASN A 289 23.40 28.80 -3.97
C ASN A 289 22.20 28.40 -4.85
N ARG A 290 21.41 27.38 -4.45
CA ARG A 290 20.25 26.88 -5.20
C ARG A 290 19.28 28.00 -5.61
N LYS A 291 18.93 28.89 -4.68
CA LYS A 291 18.02 30.02 -4.95
C LYS A 291 18.55 30.96 -6.03
N GLN A 292 19.84 31.26 -6.00
CA GLN A 292 20.47 32.15 -7.00
C GLN A 292 20.60 31.45 -8.35
N ALA A 293 21.01 30.18 -8.37
CA ALA A 293 21.08 29.38 -9.59
C ALA A 293 19.73 29.30 -10.30
N ILE A 294 18.64 29.03 -9.57
CA ILE A 294 17.28 29.04 -10.12
C ILE A 294 16.90 30.42 -10.68
N ARG A 295 17.19 31.51 -9.96
CA ARG A 295 16.90 32.87 -10.44
C ARG A 295 17.69 33.26 -11.70
N GLN A 296 18.88 32.70 -11.88
CA GLN A 296 19.77 33.02 -13.00
C GLN A 296 19.61 32.05 -14.19
N SER A 297 19.01 30.89 -13.98
CA SER A 297 18.78 29.91 -15.04
C SER A 297 17.78 30.40 -16.07
N ASP A 298 17.99 30.03 -17.33
CA ASP A 298 17.04 30.23 -18.43
C ASP A 298 16.18 29.00 -18.70
N LEU A 299 16.54 27.84 -18.12
CA LEU A 299 15.77 26.61 -18.14
C LEU A 299 15.95 25.85 -16.82
N VAL A 300 14.82 25.41 -16.23
CA VAL A 300 14.80 24.52 -15.06
C VAL A 300 14.14 23.20 -15.44
N ILE A 301 14.87 22.11 -15.31
CA ILE A 301 14.37 20.75 -15.57
C ILE A 301 14.02 20.10 -14.23
N LEU A 302 12.77 19.68 -14.08
CA LEU A 302 12.28 19.02 -12.88
C LEU A 302 12.13 17.52 -13.12
N ALA A 303 12.81 16.70 -12.33
CA ALA A 303 12.71 15.24 -12.39
C ALA A 303 12.28 14.70 -11.02
N GLY A 304 11.01 14.31 -10.91
CA GLY A 304 10.47 13.76 -9.66
C GLY A 304 10.49 14.74 -8.49
N VAL A 305 10.30 16.03 -8.78
CA VAL A 305 10.22 17.12 -7.80
C VAL A 305 8.83 17.78 -7.94
N PRO A 306 7.97 17.75 -6.91
CA PRO A 306 6.76 18.57 -6.90
C PRO A 306 7.14 20.04 -6.74
N ASN A 307 6.41 20.94 -7.40
CA ASN A 307 6.52 22.39 -7.19
C ASN A 307 5.80 22.78 -5.90
N ASP A 308 6.40 22.44 -4.76
CA ASP A 308 5.95 22.86 -3.45
C ASP A 308 6.71 24.12 -2.96
N PHE A 309 6.38 24.59 -1.77
CA PHE A 309 6.94 25.81 -1.19
C PHE A 309 8.34 25.62 -0.56
N ARG A 310 8.95 24.42 -0.62
CA ARG A 310 10.18 24.08 0.10
C ARG A 310 11.48 24.24 -0.71
#